data_AF-A0A2N5EJM5-F1
#
_entry.id   AF-A0A2N5EJM5-F1
#
_cell.length_a   1.000
_cell.length_b   1.000
_cell.length_c   1.000
_cell.angle_alpha   90.00
_cell.angle_beta   90.00
_cell.angle_gamma   90.00
#
_symmetry.space_group_name_H-M   'P 1'
#
loop_
_entity.id
_entity.type
_entity.pdbx_description
1 polymer ?
#
loop_
_entity_poly.entity_id
_entity_poly.type
_entity_poly.pdbx_seq_one_letter_code
_entity_poly.pdbx_strand_id
1 'polypeptide(L)' 'MMMAGALVAGSLAPAAYATEQGRERREARDTRQDARRDAREEKRECVIHDDKSNHECREDKREAKEEGREEARDIKW' A
#
# COMPACT_ATOMS: atom_id res chain seq x y z
N MET A 1 -48.39 21.12 -25.94
CA MET A 1 -47.64 21.20 -24.67
C MET A 1 -46.49 20.20 -24.76
N MET A 2 -45.31 20.66 -25.18
CA MET A 2 -44.11 19.81 -25.30
C MET A 2 -43.47 19.68 -23.92
N MET A 3 -43.38 18.46 -23.38
CA MET A 3 -42.47 18.16 -22.28
C MET A 3 -41.31 17.38 -22.87
N ALA A 4 -40.25 18.12 -23.23
CA ALA A 4 -38.95 17.55 -23.54
C ALA A 4 -38.38 16.95 -22.24
N GLY A 5 -38.36 15.63 -22.16
CA GLY A 5 -37.67 14.91 -21.10
C GLY A 5 -36.17 15.14 -21.25
N ALA A 6 -35.62 16.02 -20.41
CA ALA A 6 -34.18 16.21 -20.30
C ALA A 6 -33.55 14.91 -19.76
N LEU A 7 -32.83 14.21 -20.63
CA LEU A 7 -31.93 13.13 -20.24
C LEU A 7 -30.85 13.73 -19.34
N VAL A 8 -30.93 13.48 -18.04
CA VAL A 8 -29.85 13.74 -17.08
C VAL A 8 -28.75 12.71 -17.33
N ALA A 9 -27.94 12.96 -18.36
CA ALA A 9 -26.70 12.25 -18.60
C ALA A 9 -25.61 12.89 -17.73
N GLY A 10 -25.50 12.48 -16.46
CA GLY A 10 -24.52 13.07 -15.56
C GLY A 10 -24.49 12.45 -14.17
N SER A 11 -24.09 11.18 -14.02
CA SER A 11 -23.85 10.61 -12.69
C SER A 11 -22.91 9.39 -12.64
N LEU A 12 -22.13 9.10 -13.68
CA LEU A 12 -21.17 7.98 -13.65
C LEU A 12 -19.83 8.33 -12.98
N ALA A 13 -19.50 9.61 -12.84
CA ALA A 13 -18.23 10.06 -12.27
C ALA A 13 -17.98 9.60 -10.82
N PRO A 14 -18.93 9.67 -9.86
CA PRO A 14 -18.65 9.36 -8.45
C PRO A 14 -18.30 7.90 -8.20
N ALA A 15 -18.89 6.99 -8.98
CA ALA A 15 -18.66 5.56 -8.84
C ALA A 15 -17.24 5.17 -9.29
N ALA A 16 -16.72 5.78 -10.35
CA ALA A 16 -15.37 5.53 -10.86
C ALA A 16 -14.27 5.99 -9.87
N TYR A 17 -14.41 7.18 -9.28
CA TYR A 17 -13.49 7.65 -8.24
C TYR A 17 -13.52 6.78 -6.99
N ALA A 18 -14.70 6.30 -6.58
CA ALA A 18 -14.83 5.41 -5.42
C ALA A 18 -14.17 4.04 -5.66
N THR A 19 -14.22 3.50 -6.88
CA THR A 19 -13.54 2.25 -7.23
C THR A 19 -12.03 2.39 -7.26
N GLU A 20 -11.52 3.53 -7.78
CA GLU A 20 -10.09 3.82 -7.86
C GLU A 20 -9.47 3.95 -6.47
N GLN A 21 -10.06 4.81 -5.63
CA GLN A 21 -9.66 4.94 -4.22
C GLN A 21 -9.80 3.64 -3.42
N GLY A 22 -10.72 2.76 -3.84
CA GLY A 22 -10.84 1.43 -3.27
C GLY A 22 -9.65 0.53 -3.61
N ARG A 23 -9.16 0.63 -4.86
CA ARG A 23 -8.01 -0.12 -5.38
C ARG A 23 -6.71 0.33 -4.73
N GLU A 24 -6.44 1.63 -4.70
CA GLU A 24 -5.23 2.20 -4.08
C GLU A 24 -5.13 1.85 -2.59
N ARG A 25 -6.26 1.92 -1.85
CA ARG A 25 -6.28 1.49 -0.44
C ARG A 25 -5.98 0.00 -0.25
N ARG A 26 -6.31 -0.86 -1.21
CA ARG A 26 -5.93 -2.29 -1.17
C ARG A 26 -4.45 -2.44 -1.46
N GLU A 27 -3.97 -1.82 -2.53
CA GLU A 27 -2.57 -1.82 -2.95
C GLU A 27 -1.65 -1.34 -1.82
N ALA A 28 -1.95 -0.19 -1.20
CA ALA A 28 -1.20 0.31 -0.04
C ALA A 28 -1.25 -0.61 1.20
N ARG A 29 -2.31 -1.44 1.35
CA ARG A 29 -2.32 -2.45 2.42
C ARG A 29 -1.42 -3.62 2.06
N ASP A 30 -1.46 -4.06 0.82
CA ASP A 30 -0.67 -5.20 0.33
C ASP A 30 0.83 -4.88 0.40
N THR A 31 1.25 -3.70 -0.06
CA THR A 31 2.64 -3.20 0.09
C THR A 31 3.13 -3.25 1.54
N ARG A 32 2.30 -2.80 2.50
CA ARG A 32 2.66 -2.87 3.94
C ARG A 32 2.79 -4.29 4.45
N GLN A 33 2.02 -5.23 3.90
CA GLN A 33 2.03 -6.61 4.35
C GLN A 33 3.20 -7.38 3.76
N ASP A 34 3.53 -7.11 2.49
CA ASP A 34 4.72 -7.63 1.83
C ASP A 34 5.98 -7.15 2.55
N ALA A 35 6.16 -5.84 2.74
CA ALA A 35 7.30 -5.29 3.49
C ALA A 35 7.43 -5.87 4.92
N ARG A 36 6.30 -6.19 5.57
CA ARG A 36 6.33 -6.84 6.90
C ARG A 36 6.76 -8.30 6.87
N ARG A 37 6.41 -9.04 5.81
CA ARG A 37 6.82 -10.43 5.60
C ARG A 37 8.31 -10.43 5.27
N ASP A 38 8.69 -9.64 4.28
CA ASP A 38 10.04 -9.61 3.73
C ASP A 38 11.04 -9.17 4.81
N ALA A 39 10.75 -8.10 5.56
CA ALA A 39 11.60 -7.69 6.70
C ALA A 39 11.69 -8.73 7.84
N ARG A 40 10.77 -9.71 7.93
CA ARG A 40 10.92 -10.83 8.89
C ARG A 40 11.81 -11.93 8.34
N GLU A 41 11.73 -12.18 7.03
CA GLU A 41 12.55 -13.14 6.31
C GLU A 41 14.00 -12.65 6.25
N GLU A 42 14.22 -11.41 5.83
CA GLU A 42 15.53 -10.76 5.82
C GLU A 42 16.17 -10.75 7.21
N LYS A 43 15.40 -10.47 8.28
CA LYS A 43 15.94 -10.60 9.64
C LYS A 43 16.38 -12.03 9.96
N ARG A 44 15.62 -13.04 9.54
CA ARG A 44 15.98 -14.45 9.77
C ARG A 44 17.28 -14.76 9.06
N GLU A 45 17.43 -14.31 7.82
CA GLU A 45 18.63 -14.48 7.02
C GLU A 45 19.82 -13.77 7.65
N CYS A 46 19.68 -12.50 8.02
CA CYS A 46 20.71 -11.70 8.71
C CYS A 46 21.23 -12.41 9.97
N VAL A 47 20.35 -12.96 10.82
CA VAL A 47 20.77 -13.65 12.05
C VAL A 47 21.54 -14.97 11.77
N ILE A 48 21.34 -15.58 10.60
CA ILE A 48 21.98 -16.85 10.23
C ILE A 48 23.26 -16.62 9.42
N HIS A 49 23.28 -15.61 8.56
CA HIS A 49 24.25 -15.47 7.48
C HIS A 49 25.08 -14.19 7.52
N ASP A 50 24.57 -13.11 8.11
CA ASP A 50 25.34 -11.89 8.25
C ASP A 50 26.12 -11.95 9.57
N ASP A 51 27.42 -11.62 9.58
CA ASP A 51 28.24 -11.44 10.80
C ASP A 51 27.77 -10.25 11.69
N LYS A 52 26.50 -9.83 11.52
CA LYS A 52 25.81 -8.80 12.28
C LYS A 52 25.31 -9.35 13.62
N SER A 53 25.29 -8.47 14.61
CA SER A 53 24.62 -8.74 15.88
C SER A 53 23.10 -8.81 15.71
N ASN A 54 22.41 -9.50 16.63
CA ASN A 54 20.94 -9.50 16.64
C ASN A 54 20.35 -8.10 16.80
N HIS A 55 21.11 -7.17 17.37
CA HIS A 55 20.71 -5.77 17.50
C HIS A 55 20.65 -5.11 16.12
N GLU A 56 21.72 -5.21 15.33
CA GLU A 56 21.78 -4.65 13.97
C GLU A 56 20.66 -5.25 13.10
N CYS A 57 20.49 -6.57 13.09
CA CYS A 57 19.39 -7.20 12.34
C CYS A 57 17.97 -6.76 12.81
N ARG A 58 17.82 -6.19 14.01
CA ARG A 58 16.54 -5.61 14.46
C ARG A 58 16.36 -4.18 13.96
N GLU A 59 17.44 -3.42 13.83
CA GLU A 59 17.40 -2.07 13.26
C GLU A 59 17.10 -2.12 11.76
N ASP A 60 17.81 -2.96 11.00
CA ASP A 60 17.56 -3.13 9.56
C ASP A 60 16.09 -3.52 9.29
N LYS A 61 15.56 -4.45 10.10
CA LYS A 61 14.14 -4.83 10.04
C LYS A 61 13.17 -3.67 10.35
N ARG A 62 13.57 -2.71 11.19
CA ARG A 62 12.73 -1.54 11.48
C ARG A 62 12.76 -0.58 10.29
N GLU A 63 13.94 -0.35 9.73
CA GLU A 63 14.15 0.48 8.54
C GLU A 63 13.37 -0.05 7.33
N ALA A 64 13.50 -1.34 6.99
CA ALA A 64 12.76 -1.96 5.88
C ALA A 64 11.22 -1.84 6.05
N LYS A 65 10.72 -1.84 7.29
CA LYS A 65 9.28 -1.61 7.55
C LYS A 65 8.88 -0.15 7.48
N GLU A 66 9.82 0.76 7.72
CA GLU A 66 9.60 2.19 7.57
C GLU A 66 9.54 2.54 6.09
N GLU A 67 10.49 2.05 5.29
CA GLU A 67 10.46 2.16 3.83
C GLU A 67 9.16 1.64 3.23
N GLY A 68 8.73 0.42 3.58
CA GLY A 68 7.45 -0.10 3.11
C GLY A 68 6.21 0.67 3.60
N ARG A 69 6.32 1.48 4.67
CA ARG A 69 5.24 2.42 5.06
C ARG A 69 5.28 3.69 4.24
N GLU A 70 6.46 4.17 3.87
CA GLU A 70 6.65 5.32 2.99
C GLU A 70 6.16 5.01 1.58
N GLU A 71 6.56 3.87 1.02
CA GLU A 71 6.06 3.40 -0.28
C GLU A 71 4.52 3.30 -0.29
N ALA A 72 3.95 2.74 0.78
CA ALA A 72 2.50 2.66 0.93
C ALA A 72 1.80 4.01 1.16
N ARG A 73 2.52 5.11 1.43
CA ARG A 73 1.97 6.48 1.44
C ARG A 73 2.03 7.10 0.05
N ASP A 74 2.95 6.67 -0.79
CA ASP A 74 3.16 7.20 -2.13
C ASP A 74 2.14 6.66 -3.16
N ILE A 75 1.47 5.54 -2.85
CA ILE A 75 0.31 5.00 -3.57
C ILE A 75 -0.94 5.91 -3.36
N LYS A 76 -0.82 7.22 -3.57
CA LYS A 76 -1.86 8.22 -3.27
C LYS A 76 -3.20 7.99 -4.00
N TRP A 77 -4.22 8.59 -3.38
CA TRP A 77 -5.68 8.68 -3.67
C TRP A 77 -6.09 9.59 -4.83
#